data_AF-A0A0J0V485-F1
#
_entry.id   AF-A0A0J0V485-F1
#
_cell.length_a   1.000
_cell.length_b   1.000
_cell.length_c   1.000
_cell.angle_alpha   90.00
_cell.angle_beta   90.00
_cell.angle_gamma   90.00
#
_symmetry.space_group_name_H-M   'P 1'
#
loop_
_entity.id
_entity.type
_entity.pdbx_description
1 polymer ?
#
loop_
_entity_poly.entity_id
_entity_poly.type
_entity_poly.pdbx_seq_one_letter_code
_entity_poly.pdbx_strand_id
1 'polypeptide(L)'
;MHGKRIALCASRKLDEMTTLIEKQGGTAIIRPAQGTVFSKGSELGEEMRTVIAMRPDWIVFTTGIGFEALLEAADREGMAAQWHRTIKEANVAARGYKTVTALKQIGVTPVAVSEDGTTKGLIAALYGHDFAEKNVVVQLYGDTAPRLRQFFLERGASYTELLPYRHVAPDEKTLETLYNEVVGCEVDAVCFTSAMQVRFFFSFAREKKEIAPLLDAFRTDVVACAVGKVTKEALEEEGVDRVIAPEHERMGAMIVTLARYFDAQAL
;
A
#
# COMPACT_ATOMS: atom_id res chain seq x y z
N MET A 1 -27.23 2.35 -7.54
CA MET A 1 -26.12 2.92 -8.36
C MET A 1 -26.57 3.53 -9.70
N HIS A 2 -27.87 3.60 -9.98
CA HIS A 2 -28.39 4.03 -11.28
C HIS A 2 -27.92 5.44 -11.69
N GLY A 3 -27.36 5.57 -12.89
CA GLY A 3 -26.88 6.85 -13.44
C GLY A 3 -25.58 7.36 -12.83
N LYS A 4 -24.93 6.60 -11.95
CA LYS A 4 -23.66 6.96 -11.31
C LYS A 4 -22.46 6.62 -12.18
N ARG A 5 -21.48 7.53 -12.26
CA ARG A 5 -20.22 7.38 -12.99
C ARG A 5 -19.11 6.95 -12.02
N ILE A 6 -18.55 5.76 -12.23
CA ILE A 6 -17.60 5.13 -11.31
C ILE A 6 -16.23 5.01 -11.97
N ALA A 7 -15.25 5.77 -11.50
CA ALA A 7 -13.87 5.64 -11.95
C ALA A 7 -13.19 4.39 -11.36
N LEU A 8 -12.50 3.63 -12.21
CA LEU A 8 -11.74 2.44 -11.83
C LEU A 8 -10.25 2.71 -11.98
N CYS A 9 -9.52 2.71 -10.85
CA CYS A 9 -8.06 2.87 -10.84
C CYS A 9 -7.28 1.57 -11.08
N ALA A 10 -7.97 0.44 -11.15
CA ALA A 10 -7.38 -0.86 -11.41
C ALA A 10 -6.79 -0.96 -12.83
N SER A 11 -5.80 -1.84 -13.00
CA SER A 11 -5.25 -2.20 -14.33
C SER A 11 -5.56 -3.64 -14.74
N ARG A 12 -6.20 -4.42 -13.86
CA ARG A 12 -6.54 -5.84 -14.08
C ARG A 12 -7.98 -6.08 -13.68
N LYS A 13 -8.58 -7.12 -14.25
CA LYS A 13 -9.98 -7.51 -14.00
C LYS A 13 -11.01 -6.41 -14.35
N LEU A 14 -10.66 -5.54 -15.29
CA LEU A 14 -11.51 -4.43 -15.70
C LEU A 14 -12.86 -4.91 -16.21
N ASP A 15 -12.88 -5.93 -17.07
CA ASP A 15 -14.13 -6.48 -17.63
C ASP A 15 -15.08 -7.00 -16.53
N GLU A 16 -14.54 -7.72 -15.54
CA GLU A 16 -15.31 -8.22 -14.40
C GLU A 16 -15.91 -7.05 -13.59
N MET A 17 -15.10 -6.02 -13.30
CA MET A 17 -15.52 -4.86 -12.52
C MET A 17 -16.53 -3.98 -13.26
N THR A 18 -16.28 -3.70 -14.54
CA THR A 18 -17.18 -2.96 -15.43
C THR A 18 -18.53 -3.65 -15.51
N THR A 19 -18.56 -4.95 -15.79
CA THR A 19 -19.79 -5.75 -15.87
C THR A 19 -20.58 -5.66 -14.55
N LEU A 20 -19.91 -5.69 -13.40
CA LEU A 20 -20.57 -5.59 -12.10
C LEU A 20 -21.16 -4.20 -11.86
N ILE A 21 -20.46 -3.13 -12.25
CA ILE A 21 -20.96 -1.74 -12.13
C ILE A 21 -22.19 -1.53 -13.03
N GLU A 22 -22.12 -1.98 -14.28
CA GLU A 22 -23.21 -1.87 -15.26
C GLU A 22 -24.45 -2.65 -14.81
N LYS A 23 -24.28 -3.84 -14.23
CA LYS A 23 -25.38 -4.61 -13.62
C LYS A 23 -26.05 -3.88 -12.45
N GLN A 24 -25.37 -2.95 -11.80
CA GLN A 24 -25.92 -2.10 -10.74
C GLN A 24 -26.49 -0.77 -11.27
N GLY A 25 -26.52 -0.60 -12.60
CA GLY A 25 -27.04 0.59 -13.29
C GLY A 25 -26.07 1.77 -13.36
N GLY A 26 -24.80 1.56 -12.99
CA GLY A 26 -23.76 2.58 -13.10
C GLY A 26 -23.00 2.51 -14.43
N THR A 27 -22.16 3.52 -14.68
CA THR A 27 -21.24 3.59 -15.83
C THR A 27 -19.81 3.51 -15.31
N ALA A 28 -19.04 2.50 -15.75
CA ALA A 28 -17.63 2.39 -15.38
C ALA A 28 -16.75 3.26 -16.29
N ILE A 29 -15.80 3.98 -15.69
CA ILE A 29 -14.81 4.81 -16.40
C ILE A 29 -13.43 4.31 -16.01
N ILE A 30 -12.62 3.93 -17.00
CA ILE A 30 -11.32 3.31 -16.75
C ILE A 30 -10.25 4.40 -16.63
N ARG A 31 -9.60 4.50 -15.46
CA ARG A 31 -8.53 5.48 -15.16
C ARG A 31 -7.38 4.81 -14.41
N PRO A 32 -6.61 3.92 -15.06
CA PRO A 32 -5.62 3.12 -14.37
C PRO A 32 -4.56 4.01 -13.71
N ALA A 33 -4.52 3.99 -12.37
CA ALA A 33 -3.53 4.71 -11.58
C ALA A 33 -2.43 3.76 -11.07
N GLN A 34 -2.35 2.56 -11.66
CA GLN A 34 -1.35 1.56 -11.31
C GLN A 34 -0.08 1.82 -12.11
N GLY A 35 1.01 2.16 -11.41
CA GLY A 35 2.35 2.21 -12.01
C GLY A 35 2.92 0.83 -12.36
N THR A 36 4.11 0.83 -12.97
CA THR A 36 4.86 -0.39 -13.33
C THR A 36 5.87 -0.72 -12.23
N VAL A 37 6.01 -2.01 -11.89
CA VAL A 37 6.94 -2.49 -10.84
C VAL A 37 8.14 -3.16 -11.48
N PHE A 38 9.34 -2.76 -11.09
CA PHE A 38 10.61 -3.36 -11.51
C PHE A 38 11.35 -3.93 -10.30
N SER A 39 11.91 -5.14 -10.42
CA SER A 39 12.83 -5.67 -9.42
C SER A 39 14.14 -4.87 -9.47
N LYS A 40 14.70 -4.51 -8.32
CA LYS A 40 16.08 -4.08 -8.25
C LYS A 40 16.99 -5.28 -8.58
N GLY A 41 17.96 -5.05 -9.46
CA GLY A 41 18.95 -6.05 -9.87
C GLY A 41 20.08 -6.19 -8.87
N SER A 42 21.31 -5.92 -9.30
CA SER A 42 22.52 -6.00 -8.46
C SER A 42 22.55 -4.97 -7.33
N GLU A 43 21.96 -3.79 -7.51
CA GLU A 43 21.88 -2.72 -6.50
C GLU A 43 21.26 -3.22 -5.17
N LEU A 44 20.28 -4.12 -5.25
CA LEU A 44 19.67 -4.71 -4.05
C LEU A 44 20.68 -5.53 -3.24
N GLY A 45 21.60 -6.24 -3.91
CA GLY A 45 22.65 -7.02 -3.25
C GLY A 45 23.63 -6.15 -2.46
N GLU A 46 23.96 -4.96 -2.96
CA GLU A 46 24.83 -4.00 -2.25
C GLU A 46 24.14 -3.41 -1.01
N GLU A 47 22.86 -3.03 -1.14
CA GLU A 47 22.04 -2.59 -0.01
C GLU A 47 21.95 -3.69 1.08
N MET A 48 21.73 -4.94 0.66
CA MET A 48 21.68 -6.09 1.57
C MET A 48 23.02 -6.36 2.26
N ARG A 49 24.16 -6.26 1.55
CA ARG A 49 25.50 -6.39 2.18
C ARG A 49 25.72 -5.32 3.25
N THR A 50 25.26 -4.10 3.00
CA THR A 50 25.32 -3.00 3.96
C THR A 50 24.50 -3.31 5.21
N VAL A 51 23.28 -3.84 5.03
CA VAL A 51 22.43 -4.29 6.14
C VAL A 51 23.08 -5.43 6.93
N ILE A 52 23.65 -6.43 6.25
CA ILE A 52 24.35 -7.54 6.91
C ILE A 52 25.51 -7.02 7.78
N ALA A 53 26.32 -6.10 7.24
CA ALA A 53 27.44 -5.50 7.97
C ALA A 53 26.98 -4.65 9.17
N MET A 54 25.85 -3.97 9.05
CA MET A 54 25.26 -3.15 10.11
C MET A 54 24.82 -3.97 11.33
N ARG A 55 24.43 -5.24 11.14
CA ARG A 55 23.84 -6.10 12.17
C ARG A 55 22.67 -5.41 12.90
N PRO A 56 21.55 -5.16 12.18
CA PRO A 56 20.44 -4.39 12.73
C PRO A 56 19.86 -5.04 13.98
N ASP A 57 19.46 -4.21 14.95
CA ASP A 57 18.70 -4.67 16.12
C ASP A 57 17.29 -5.14 15.73
N TRP A 58 16.73 -4.52 14.69
CA TRP A 58 15.37 -4.78 14.20
C TRP A 58 15.30 -4.89 12.68
N ILE A 59 14.53 -5.87 12.21
CA ILE A 59 14.11 -5.96 10.80
C ILE A 59 12.59 -6.04 10.72
N VAL A 60 12.00 -5.14 9.96
CA VAL A 60 10.57 -5.02 9.76
C VAL A 60 10.22 -5.38 8.33
N PHE A 61 9.43 -6.43 8.13
CA PHE A 61 8.99 -6.86 6.81
C PHE A 61 7.54 -6.44 6.56
N THR A 62 7.31 -5.64 5.52
CA THR A 62 5.97 -5.09 5.25
C THR A 62 5.16 -5.87 4.21
N THR A 63 5.81 -6.76 3.44
CA THR A 63 5.14 -7.59 2.43
C THR A 63 5.81 -8.94 2.24
N GLY A 64 5.03 -10.01 2.03
CA GLY A 64 5.56 -11.34 1.70
C GLY A 64 6.38 -11.35 0.40
N ILE A 65 5.88 -10.71 -0.67
CA ILE A 65 6.57 -10.64 -1.96
C ILE A 65 7.92 -9.90 -1.84
N GLY A 66 7.97 -8.80 -1.09
CA GLY A 66 9.23 -8.10 -0.84
C GLY A 66 10.21 -8.92 -0.02
N PHE A 67 9.74 -9.70 0.95
CA PHE A 67 10.58 -10.64 1.69
C PHE A 67 11.12 -11.77 0.80
N GLU A 68 10.28 -12.39 -0.02
CA GLU A 68 10.68 -13.42 -0.99
C GLU A 68 11.74 -12.88 -1.97
N ALA A 69 11.56 -11.67 -2.49
CA ALA A 69 12.54 -11.03 -3.37
C ALA A 69 13.91 -10.83 -2.70
N LEU A 70 13.94 -10.56 -1.38
CA LEU A 70 15.20 -10.48 -0.63
C LEU A 70 15.86 -11.85 -0.49
N LEU A 71 15.08 -12.91 -0.26
CA LEU A 71 15.64 -14.28 -0.23
C LEU A 71 16.23 -14.66 -1.58
N GLU A 72 15.50 -14.43 -2.67
CA GLU A 72 15.98 -14.68 -4.04
C GLU A 72 17.24 -13.87 -4.38
N ALA A 73 17.29 -12.61 -3.94
CA ALA A 73 18.48 -11.77 -4.10
C ALA A 73 19.67 -12.29 -3.29
N ALA A 74 19.43 -12.73 -2.05
CA ALA A 74 20.49 -13.31 -1.22
C ALA A 74 21.06 -14.60 -1.83
N ASP A 75 20.19 -15.46 -2.39
CA ASP A 75 20.60 -16.69 -3.08
C ASP A 75 21.42 -16.37 -4.33
N ARG A 76 20.91 -15.48 -5.19
CA ARG A 76 21.59 -15.07 -6.43
C ARG A 76 22.97 -14.48 -6.17
N GLU A 77 23.12 -13.73 -5.10
CA GLU A 77 24.37 -13.04 -4.73
C GLU A 77 25.28 -13.89 -3.82
N GLY A 78 24.92 -15.14 -3.53
CA GLY A 78 25.71 -16.06 -2.72
C GLY A 78 25.83 -15.68 -1.23
N MET A 79 24.85 -14.94 -0.69
CA MET A 79 24.84 -14.44 0.70
C MET A 79 23.66 -14.96 1.55
N ALA A 80 22.94 -15.98 1.08
CA ALA A 80 21.76 -16.53 1.75
C ALA A 80 22.00 -16.91 3.22
N ALA A 81 23.12 -17.59 3.51
CA ALA A 81 23.45 -18.01 4.86
C ALA A 81 23.69 -16.81 5.80
N GLN A 82 24.36 -15.77 5.32
CA GLN A 82 24.59 -14.53 6.07
C GLN A 82 23.27 -13.79 6.28
N TRP A 83 22.45 -13.65 5.24
CA TRP A 83 21.15 -12.99 5.32
C TRP A 83 20.20 -13.66 6.32
N HIS A 84 20.08 -14.99 6.26
CA HIS A 84 19.28 -15.75 7.22
C HIS A 84 19.77 -15.58 8.66
N ARG A 85 21.09 -15.55 8.86
CA ARG A 85 21.68 -15.30 10.18
C ARG A 85 21.35 -13.89 10.67
N THR A 86 21.50 -12.87 9.82
CA THR A 86 21.15 -11.48 10.15
C THR A 86 19.69 -11.36 10.58
N ILE A 87 18.75 -12.02 9.88
CA ILE A 87 17.34 -12.02 10.28
C ILE A 87 17.12 -12.72 11.64
N LYS A 88 17.79 -13.86 11.88
CA LYS A 88 17.64 -14.64 13.12
C LYS A 88 18.24 -13.95 14.35
N GLU A 89 19.27 -13.13 14.15
CA GLU A 89 19.93 -12.38 15.22
C GLU A 89 19.20 -11.07 15.58
N ALA A 90 18.34 -10.56 14.70
CA ALA A 90 17.54 -9.35 14.91
C ALA A 90 16.18 -9.65 15.55
N ASN A 91 15.58 -8.65 16.18
CA ASN A 91 14.15 -8.67 16.46
C ASN A 91 13.37 -8.48 15.15
N VAL A 92 12.39 -9.33 14.89
CA VAL A 92 11.66 -9.31 13.62
C VAL A 92 10.21 -8.88 13.84
N ALA A 93 9.76 -7.91 13.05
CA ALA A 93 8.36 -7.55 12.95
C ALA A 93 7.82 -7.82 11.54
N ALA A 94 6.54 -8.17 11.45
CA ALA A 94 5.92 -8.53 10.17
C ALA A 94 4.55 -7.88 9.99
N ARG A 95 4.29 -7.38 8.79
CA ARG A 95 2.98 -6.88 8.39
C ARG A 95 2.24 -7.95 7.58
N GLY A 96 1.13 -8.44 8.14
CA GLY A 96 0.22 -9.37 7.47
C GLY A 96 0.68 -10.84 7.47
N TYR A 97 -0.31 -11.73 7.42
CA TYR A 97 -0.11 -13.17 7.55
C TYR A 97 0.84 -13.79 6.50
N LYS A 98 0.88 -13.27 5.27
CA LYS A 98 1.74 -13.81 4.21
C LYS A 98 3.22 -13.68 4.57
N THR A 99 3.61 -12.53 5.10
CA THR A 99 4.96 -12.25 5.57
C THR A 99 5.33 -13.17 6.73
N VAL A 100 4.39 -13.36 7.67
CA VAL A 100 4.57 -14.29 8.81
C VAL A 100 4.77 -15.73 8.32
N THR A 101 3.97 -16.19 7.37
CA THR A 101 4.09 -17.54 6.80
C THR A 101 5.46 -17.74 6.14
N ALA A 102 5.93 -16.77 5.36
CA ALA A 102 7.24 -16.84 4.71
C ALA A 102 8.40 -16.85 5.72
N LEU A 103 8.33 -16.03 6.78
CA LEU A 103 9.33 -16.02 7.86
C LEU A 103 9.41 -17.36 8.60
N LYS A 104 8.27 -18.02 8.82
CA LYS A 104 8.23 -19.35 9.44
C LYS A 104 8.98 -20.41 8.61
N GLN A 105 8.97 -20.30 7.28
CA GLN A 105 9.68 -21.25 6.40
C GLN A 105 11.19 -21.23 6.60
N ILE A 106 11.77 -20.10 7.04
CA ILE A 106 13.19 -19.99 7.39
C ILE A 106 13.48 -20.16 8.89
N GLY A 107 12.46 -20.54 9.68
CA GLY A 107 12.56 -20.76 11.11
C GLY A 107 12.59 -19.48 11.96
N VAL A 108 11.97 -18.39 11.48
CA VAL A 108 11.88 -17.10 12.18
C VAL A 108 10.44 -16.86 12.62
N THR A 109 10.24 -16.57 13.90
CA THR A 109 8.95 -16.14 14.44
C THR A 109 9.03 -14.65 14.77
N PRO A 110 8.23 -13.79 14.13
CA PRO A 110 8.22 -12.37 14.45
C PRO A 110 7.76 -12.12 15.89
N VAL A 111 8.40 -11.17 16.56
CA VAL A 111 8.02 -10.74 17.92
C VAL A 111 6.87 -9.74 17.93
N ALA A 112 6.63 -9.07 16.79
CA ALA A 112 5.51 -8.14 16.59
C ALA A 112 4.85 -8.38 15.22
N VAL A 113 3.51 -8.45 15.17
CA VAL A 113 2.76 -8.75 13.95
C VAL A 113 1.55 -7.84 13.80
N SER A 114 1.39 -7.25 12.62
CA SER A 114 0.12 -6.64 12.20
C SER A 114 -0.81 -7.71 11.63
N GLU A 115 -1.88 -8.04 12.37
CA GLU A 115 -2.84 -9.06 11.96
C GLU A 115 -3.72 -8.60 10.78
N ASP A 116 -4.07 -7.31 10.75
CA ASP A 116 -4.92 -6.73 9.71
C ASP A 116 -4.13 -6.27 8.46
N GLY A 117 -2.80 -6.40 8.49
CA GLY A 117 -1.92 -6.05 7.38
C GLY A 117 -1.70 -4.55 7.19
N THR A 118 -2.22 -3.70 8.08
CA THR A 118 -2.08 -2.24 8.02
C THR A 118 -0.80 -1.76 8.69
N THR A 119 -0.34 -0.57 8.31
CA THR A 119 0.80 0.12 8.93
C THR A 119 0.47 0.55 10.35
N LYS A 120 -0.76 1.00 10.60
CA LYS A 120 -1.28 1.32 11.94
C LYS A 120 -1.30 0.10 12.84
N GLY A 121 -1.76 -1.05 12.35
CA GLY A 121 -1.72 -2.32 13.07
C GLY A 121 -0.28 -2.74 13.39
N LEU A 122 0.66 -2.50 12.48
CA LEU A 122 2.08 -2.76 12.72
C LEU A 122 2.67 -1.85 13.79
N ILE A 123 2.39 -0.55 13.73
CA ILE A 123 2.80 0.43 14.73
C ILE A 123 2.23 0.06 16.11
N ALA A 124 0.96 -0.36 16.17
CA ALA A 124 0.34 -0.80 17.41
C ALA A 124 1.06 -2.03 18.00
N ALA A 125 1.40 -3.01 17.17
CA ALA A 125 2.15 -4.19 17.58
C ALA A 125 3.59 -3.86 18.03
N LEU A 126 4.20 -2.83 17.46
CA LEU A 126 5.55 -2.36 17.82
C LEU A 126 5.58 -1.47 19.07
N TYR A 127 4.43 -0.94 19.52
CA TYR A 127 4.38 0.14 20.50
C TYR A 127 5.01 -0.21 21.86
N GLY A 128 4.93 -1.48 22.27
CA GLY A 128 5.48 -1.96 23.55
C GLY A 128 6.99 -2.23 23.55
N HIS A 129 7.68 -2.01 22.44
CA HIS A 129 9.11 -2.28 22.30
C HIS A 129 9.96 -1.01 22.38
N ASP A 130 11.19 -1.15 22.85
CA ASP A 130 12.17 -0.07 22.90
C ASP A 130 12.99 0.01 21.60
N PHE A 131 13.19 1.23 21.13
CA PHE A 131 13.91 1.56 19.90
C PHE A 131 15.01 2.60 20.11
N ALA A 132 15.23 3.07 21.35
CA ALA A 132 16.27 4.06 21.64
C ALA A 132 17.65 3.54 21.22
N GLU A 133 18.36 4.30 20.38
CA GLU A 133 19.68 3.98 19.86
C GLU A 133 19.75 2.65 19.05
N LYS A 134 18.59 2.17 18.58
CA LYS A 134 18.48 0.92 17.81
C LYS A 134 18.58 1.16 16.31
N ASN A 135 19.23 0.23 15.61
CA ASN A 135 19.26 0.22 14.16
C ASN A 135 18.08 -0.58 13.61
N VAL A 136 17.15 0.11 12.96
CA VAL A 136 15.94 -0.48 12.39
C VAL A 136 16.05 -0.50 10.87
N VAL A 137 15.93 -1.69 10.29
CA VAL A 137 15.82 -1.89 8.84
C VAL A 137 14.37 -2.23 8.50
N VAL A 138 13.81 -1.54 7.52
CA VAL A 138 12.43 -1.75 7.08
C VAL A 138 12.41 -2.12 5.61
N GLN A 139 11.96 -3.35 5.32
CA GLN A 139 11.65 -3.77 3.97
C GLN A 139 10.32 -3.14 3.55
N LEU A 140 10.36 -2.33 2.50
CA LEU A 140 9.20 -1.68 1.89
C LEU A 140 8.94 -2.20 0.47
N TYR A 141 7.70 -2.09 0.01
CA TYR A 141 7.29 -2.53 -1.33
C TYR A 141 7.48 -1.38 -2.34
N GLY A 142 8.69 -0.85 -2.44
CA GLY A 142 9.06 0.17 -3.45
C GLY A 142 8.47 1.57 -3.26
N ASP A 143 7.73 1.82 -2.18
CA ASP A 143 7.19 3.13 -1.80
C ASP A 143 7.57 3.44 -0.34
N THR A 144 7.59 4.73 0.00
CA THR A 144 7.91 5.23 1.34
C THR A 144 6.81 4.87 2.34
N ALA A 145 7.18 4.75 3.62
CA ALA A 145 6.22 4.59 4.72
C ALA A 145 6.39 5.73 5.74
N PRO A 146 5.92 6.95 5.44
CA PRO A 146 6.23 8.14 6.24
C PRO A 146 5.85 8.00 7.72
N ARG A 147 4.67 7.44 8.02
CA ARG A 147 4.22 7.19 9.40
C ARG A 147 5.10 6.19 10.14
N LEU A 148 5.52 5.11 9.47
CA LEU A 148 6.38 4.09 10.08
C LEU A 148 7.79 4.65 10.32
N ARG A 149 8.33 5.42 9.37
CA ARG A 149 9.58 6.16 9.53
C ARG A 149 9.50 7.12 10.71
N GLN A 150 8.47 7.95 10.77
CA GLN A 150 8.27 8.91 11.87
C GLN A 150 8.19 8.20 13.23
N PHE A 151 7.43 7.10 13.32
CA PHE A 151 7.30 6.30 14.54
C PHE A 151 8.65 5.86 15.12
N PHE A 152 9.57 5.38 14.27
CA PHE A 152 10.91 4.96 14.70
C PHE A 152 11.82 6.13 15.06
N LEU A 153 11.84 7.18 14.23
CA LEU A 153 12.66 8.36 14.48
C LEU A 153 12.28 9.07 15.79
N GLU A 154 10.99 9.21 16.07
CA GLU A 154 10.48 9.80 17.32
C GLU A 154 10.85 8.97 18.57
N ARG A 155 11.25 7.70 18.40
CA ARG A 155 11.68 6.79 19.47
C ARG A 155 13.20 6.62 19.53
N GLY A 156 13.94 7.45 18.82
CA GLY A 156 15.41 7.47 18.87
C GLY A 156 16.09 6.33 18.10
N ALA A 157 15.38 5.63 17.21
CA ALA A 157 15.98 4.64 16.33
C ALA A 157 16.60 5.29 15.08
N SER A 158 17.66 4.66 14.56
CA SER A 158 18.07 4.87 13.17
C SER A 158 17.16 4.06 12.25
N TYR A 159 16.89 4.59 11.05
CA TYR A 159 15.92 4.01 10.13
C TYR A 159 16.54 3.86 8.73
N THR A 160 16.64 2.61 8.27
CA THR A 160 17.14 2.24 6.94
C THR A 160 16.05 1.53 6.15
N GLU A 161 15.83 1.96 4.91
CA GLU A 161 14.87 1.31 4.01
C GLU A 161 15.55 0.30 3.10
N LEU A 162 14.90 -0.83 2.89
CA LEU A 162 15.29 -1.82 1.91
C LEU A 162 14.14 -2.00 0.91
N LEU A 163 14.40 -1.66 -0.36
CA LEU A 163 13.38 -1.55 -1.40
C LEU A 163 13.68 -2.55 -2.51
N PRO A 164 13.16 -3.80 -2.45
CA PRO A 164 13.40 -4.82 -3.47
C PRO A 164 12.85 -4.42 -4.85
N TYR A 165 11.89 -3.50 -4.86
CA TYR A 165 11.21 -3.03 -6.06
C TYR A 165 11.35 -1.52 -6.21
N ARG A 166 11.34 -1.06 -7.46
CA ARG A 166 11.09 0.33 -7.84
C ARG A 166 9.77 0.40 -8.58
N HIS A 167 8.99 1.44 -8.30
CA HIS A 167 7.83 1.72 -9.13
C HIS A 167 8.07 2.88 -10.06
N VAL A 168 7.56 2.75 -11.28
CA VAL A 168 7.46 3.84 -12.25
C VAL A 168 6.00 4.30 -12.23
N ALA A 169 5.80 5.61 -12.08
CA ALA A 169 4.48 6.22 -12.07
C ALA A 169 3.68 5.85 -13.34
N PRO A 170 2.34 5.75 -13.26
CA PRO A 170 1.50 5.55 -14.43
C PRO A 170 1.55 6.78 -15.35
N ASP A 171 0.92 6.67 -16.52
CA ASP A 171 0.81 7.76 -17.48
C ASP A 171 0.23 9.04 -16.84
N GLU A 172 0.98 10.13 -16.94
CA GLU A 172 0.66 11.41 -16.29
C GLU A 172 -0.68 11.97 -16.80
N LYS A 173 -0.99 11.81 -18.09
CA LYS A 173 -2.26 12.28 -18.68
C LYS A 173 -3.46 11.55 -18.10
N THR A 174 -3.31 10.26 -17.80
CA THR A 174 -4.35 9.46 -17.15
C THR A 174 -4.62 9.95 -15.73
N LEU A 175 -3.58 10.26 -14.95
CA LEU A 175 -3.71 10.84 -13.61
C LEU A 175 -4.31 12.25 -13.65
N GLU A 176 -3.89 13.07 -14.62
CA GLU A 176 -4.44 14.41 -14.83
C GLU A 176 -5.93 14.36 -15.18
N THR A 177 -6.33 13.45 -16.06
CA THR A 177 -7.74 13.26 -16.43
C THR A 177 -8.55 12.85 -15.21
N LEU A 178 -8.08 11.84 -14.45
CA LEU A 178 -8.75 11.40 -13.23
C LEU A 178 -8.86 12.55 -12.21
N TYR A 179 -7.81 13.35 -12.04
CA TYR A 179 -7.83 14.49 -11.13
C TYR A 179 -8.91 15.51 -11.52
N ASN A 180 -8.94 15.88 -12.80
CA ASN A 180 -9.91 16.86 -13.30
C ASN A 180 -11.35 16.33 -13.18
N GLU A 181 -11.58 15.04 -13.45
CA GLU A 181 -12.89 14.40 -13.30
C GLU A 181 -13.36 14.36 -11.85
N VAL A 182 -12.44 14.13 -10.90
CA VAL A 182 -12.79 14.13 -9.46
C VAL A 182 -13.08 15.55 -8.97
N VAL A 183 -12.19 16.51 -9.26
CA VAL A 183 -12.37 17.91 -8.81
C VAL A 183 -13.58 18.56 -9.50
N GLY A 184 -13.81 18.25 -10.77
CA GLY A 184 -14.98 18.70 -11.53
C GLY A 184 -16.27 17.96 -11.18
N CYS A 185 -16.23 16.99 -10.25
CA CYS A 185 -17.37 16.15 -9.88
C CYS A 185 -18.03 15.45 -11.08
N GLU A 186 -17.23 15.12 -12.10
CA GLU A 186 -17.68 14.39 -13.29
C GLU A 186 -17.81 12.88 -13.04
N VAL A 187 -17.31 12.41 -11.90
CA VAL A 187 -17.48 11.05 -11.39
C VAL A 187 -18.10 11.09 -10.01
N ASP A 188 -18.94 10.11 -9.70
CA ASP A 188 -19.59 9.99 -8.39
C ASP A 188 -18.73 9.19 -7.40
N ALA A 189 -17.83 8.34 -7.90
CA ALA A 189 -16.93 7.55 -7.06
C ALA A 189 -15.64 7.17 -7.78
N VAL A 190 -14.60 6.90 -6.98
CA VAL A 190 -13.33 6.34 -7.43
C VAL A 190 -13.02 5.05 -6.67
N CYS A 191 -12.82 3.96 -7.40
CA CYS A 191 -12.50 2.64 -6.86
C CYS A 191 -11.00 2.35 -6.94
N PHE A 192 -10.39 2.19 -5.77
CA PHE A 192 -8.99 1.81 -5.60
C PHE A 192 -8.86 0.35 -5.17
N THR A 193 -8.07 -0.41 -5.92
CA THR A 193 -7.79 -1.84 -5.66
C THR A 193 -6.40 -2.10 -5.08
N SER A 194 -5.59 -1.05 -4.92
CA SER A 194 -4.29 -1.12 -4.26
C SER A 194 -3.95 0.21 -3.60
N ALA A 195 -3.17 0.17 -2.51
CA ALA A 195 -2.64 1.39 -1.89
C ALA A 195 -1.75 2.19 -2.86
N MET A 196 -1.09 1.54 -3.82
CA MET A 196 -0.23 2.21 -4.81
C MET A 196 -1.00 3.11 -5.76
N GLN A 197 -2.22 2.73 -6.14
CA GLN A 197 -3.07 3.60 -6.96
C GLN A 197 -3.39 4.91 -6.22
N VAL A 198 -3.65 4.82 -4.92
CA VAL A 198 -3.86 6.00 -4.06
C VAL A 198 -2.61 6.85 -4.04
N ARG A 199 -1.45 6.26 -3.72
CA ARG A 199 -0.18 6.97 -3.61
C ARG A 199 0.22 7.68 -4.90
N PHE A 200 0.15 7.02 -6.04
CA PHE A 200 0.46 7.66 -7.32
C PHE A 200 -0.46 8.83 -7.63
N PHE A 201 -1.76 8.64 -7.41
CA PHE A 201 -2.74 9.69 -7.69
C PHE A 201 -2.53 10.93 -6.81
N PHE A 202 -2.31 10.72 -5.51
CA PHE A 202 -2.11 11.81 -4.57
C PHE A 202 -0.71 12.46 -4.66
N SER A 203 0.34 11.69 -4.95
CA SER A 203 1.67 12.26 -5.25
C SER A 203 1.63 13.14 -6.50
N PHE A 204 0.97 12.69 -7.58
CA PHE A 204 0.74 13.52 -8.76
C PHE A 204 -0.01 14.81 -8.41
N ALA A 205 -1.08 14.72 -7.60
CA ALA A 205 -1.84 15.89 -7.19
C ALA A 205 -0.98 16.90 -6.41
N ARG A 206 -0.08 16.46 -5.52
CA ARG A 206 0.84 17.35 -4.80
C ARG A 206 1.91 17.97 -5.68
N GLU A 207 2.43 17.23 -6.63
CA GLU A 207 3.56 17.66 -7.46
C GLU A 207 3.13 18.55 -8.62
N LYS A 208 1.93 18.32 -9.17
CA LYS A 208 1.49 18.91 -10.44
C LYS A 208 0.21 19.74 -10.34
N LYS A 209 -0.54 19.62 -9.24
CA LYS A 209 -1.86 20.24 -9.05
C LYS A 209 -2.01 20.80 -7.63
N GLU A 210 -3.24 21.10 -7.22
CA GLU A 210 -3.57 21.51 -5.85
C GLU A 210 -4.24 20.36 -5.08
N ILE A 211 -3.77 20.08 -3.87
CA ILE A 211 -4.30 18.96 -3.09
C ILE A 211 -5.66 19.28 -2.45
N ALA A 212 -5.90 20.55 -2.09
CA ALA A 212 -7.07 20.95 -1.33
C ALA A 212 -8.41 20.73 -2.09
N PRO A 213 -8.53 21.09 -3.38
CA PRO A 213 -9.75 20.80 -4.15
C PRO A 213 -10.04 19.30 -4.27
N LEU A 214 -9.00 18.47 -4.40
CA LEU A 214 -9.16 17.02 -4.49
C LEU A 214 -9.71 16.44 -3.18
N LEU A 215 -9.16 16.87 -2.04
CA LEU A 215 -9.65 16.44 -0.72
C LEU A 215 -11.06 16.91 -0.44
N ASP A 216 -11.41 18.13 -0.87
CA ASP A 216 -12.76 18.66 -0.73
C ASP A 216 -13.77 17.83 -1.53
N ALA A 217 -13.47 17.55 -2.80
CA ALA A 217 -14.29 16.69 -3.64
C ALA A 217 -14.53 15.30 -3.03
N PHE A 218 -13.50 14.66 -2.44
CA PHE A 218 -13.68 13.38 -1.77
C PHE A 218 -14.51 13.47 -0.47
N ARG A 219 -14.47 14.62 0.20
CA ARG A 219 -15.24 14.89 1.42
C ARG A 219 -16.74 15.03 1.11
N THR A 220 -17.09 15.67 0.00
CA THR A 220 -18.48 16.03 -0.34
C THR A 220 -19.06 15.14 -1.44
N ASP A 221 -18.63 15.34 -2.68
CA ASP A 221 -19.37 14.93 -3.88
C ASP A 221 -18.93 13.55 -4.39
N VAL A 222 -17.63 13.24 -4.32
CA VAL A 222 -17.03 12.03 -4.90
C VAL A 222 -16.68 11.02 -3.82
N VAL A 223 -17.20 9.79 -3.93
CA VAL A 223 -16.93 8.73 -2.94
C VAL A 223 -15.60 8.05 -3.23
N ALA A 224 -14.69 8.02 -2.26
CA ALA A 224 -13.53 7.13 -2.33
C ALA A 224 -13.91 5.72 -1.88
N CYS A 225 -13.67 4.72 -2.72
CA CYS A 225 -13.94 3.33 -2.41
C CYS A 225 -12.66 2.49 -2.46
N ALA A 226 -12.38 1.77 -1.38
CA ALA A 226 -11.20 0.93 -1.22
C ALA A 226 -11.59 -0.55 -1.24
N VAL A 227 -10.77 -1.39 -1.88
CA VAL A 227 -11.03 -2.84 -1.92
C VAL A 227 -10.86 -3.53 -0.56
N GLY A 228 -10.08 -2.94 0.35
CA GLY A 228 -9.75 -3.53 1.65
C GLY A 228 -9.01 -2.58 2.57
N LYS A 229 -8.66 -3.05 3.76
CA LYS A 229 -8.15 -2.23 4.87
C LYS A 229 -6.87 -1.47 4.53
N VAL A 230 -5.94 -2.10 3.83
CA VAL A 230 -4.66 -1.49 3.44
C VAL A 230 -4.87 -0.32 2.47
N THR A 231 -5.77 -0.46 1.50
CA THR A 231 -6.09 0.62 0.57
C THR A 231 -6.89 1.74 1.25
N LYS A 232 -7.77 1.37 2.19
CA LYS A 232 -8.50 2.35 3.01
C LYS A 232 -7.55 3.18 3.86
N GLU A 233 -6.61 2.54 4.56
CA GLU A 233 -5.58 3.24 5.34
C GLU A 233 -4.76 4.19 4.47
N ALA A 234 -4.41 3.78 3.25
CA ALA A 234 -3.68 4.66 2.33
C ALA A 234 -4.46 5.94 2.02
N LEU A 235 -5.77 5.85 1.76
CA LEU A 235 -6.64 7.02 1.55
C LEU A 235 -6.75 7.90 2.80
N GLU A 236 -6.92 7.30 3.97
CA GLU A 236 -6.97 8.03 5.25
C GLU A 236 -5.65 8.77 5.53
N GLU A 237 -4.50 8.18 5.17
CA GLU A 237 -3.20 8.83 5.26
C GLU A 237 -3.04 10.03 4.33
N GLU A 238 -3.75 10.04 3.21
CA GLU A 238 -3.81 11.18 2.30
C GLU A 238 -4.77 12.28 2.77
N GLY A 239 -5.54 12.03 3.85
CA GLY A 239 -6.53 12.97 4.38
C GLY A 239 -7.95 12.75 3.86
N VAL A 240 -8.23 11.60 3.25
CA VAL A 240 -9.59 11.23 2.84
C VAL A 240 -10.29 10.53 4.00
N ASP A 241 -11.16 11.26 4.69
CA ASP A 241 -11.89 10.71 5.86
C ASP A 241 -13.08 9.83 5.45
N ARG A 242 -13.69 10.10 4.30
CA ARG A 242 -14.90 9.44 3.81
C ARG A 242 -14.58 8.29 2.85
N VAL A 243 -14.10 7.17 3.41
CA VAL A 243 -13.73 5.97 2.63
C VAL A 243 -14.70 4.81 2.87
N ILE A 244 -15.27 4.30 1.77
CA ILE A 244 -16.10 3.10 1.77
C ILE A 244 -15.24 1.89 1.45
N ALA A 245 -15.32 0.84 2.27
CA ALA A 245 -14.65 -0.43 2.04
C ALA A 245 -15.56 -1.60 2.40
N PRO A 246 -15.50 -2.73 1.68
CA PRO A 246 -16.26 -3.92 2.02
C PRO A 246 -15.69 -4.61 3.26
N GLU A 247 -16.52 -5.39 3.96
CA GLU A 247 -16.04 -6.29 5.03
C GLU A 247 -15.10 -7.37 4.48
N HIS A 248 -15.44 -7.93 3.32
CA HIS A 248 -14.61 -8.90 2.60
C HIS A 248 -13.77 -8.21 1.53
N GLU A 249 -12.45 -8.34 1.62
CA GLU A 249 -11.49 -7.65 0.75
C GLU A 249 -11.44 -8.24 -0.69
N ARG A 250 -12.53 -8.05 -1.43
CA ARG A 250 -12.76 -8.58 -2.79
C ARG A 250 -13.35 -7.50 -3.68
N MET A 251 -12.93 -7.44 -4.93
CA MET A 251 -13.41 -6.46 -5.92
C MET A 251 -14.94 -6.49 -6.09
N GLY A 252 -15.54 -7.69 -6.17
CA GLY A 252 -17.00 -7.81 -6.26
C GLY A 252 -17.71 -7.29 -5.02
N ALA A 253 -17.19 -7.59 -3.83
CA ALA A 253 -17.75 -7.09 -2.57
C ALA A 253 -17.64 -5.55 -2.46
N MET A 254 -16.53 -4.97 -2.94
CA MET A 254 -16.34 -3.53 -3.02
C MET A 254 -17.42 -2.86 -3.88
N ILE A 255 -17.68 -3.38 -5.08
CA ILE A 255 -18.71 -2.82 -5.99
C ILE A 255 -20.11 -2.96 -5.38
N VAL A 256 -20.43 -4.10 -4.79
CA VAL A 256 -21.73 -4.32 -4.12
C VAL A 256 -21.90 -3.37 -2.91
N THR A 257 -20.82 -3.14 -2.14
CA THR A 257 -20.84 -2.22 -1.00
C THR A 257 -21.07 -0.78 -1.46
N LEU A 258 -20.39 -0.36 -2.52
CA LEU A 258 -20.58 0.96 -3.11
C LEU A 258 -21.99 1.12 -3.70
N ALA A 259 -22.56 0.08 -4.30
CA ALA A 259 -23.93 0.10 -4.82
C ALA A 259 -24.95 0.36 -3.70
N ARG A 260 -24.84 -0.40 -2.60
CA ARG A 260 -25.66 -0.22 -1.39
C ARG A 260 -25.51 1.17 -0.79
N TYR A 261 -24.29 1.71 -0.78
CA TYR A 261 -24.05 3.07 -0.30
C TYR A 261 -24.86 4.10 -1.09
N PHE A 262 -24.85 4.03 -2.43
CA PHE A 262 -25.62 4.95 -3.26
C PHE A 262 -27.13 4.74 -3.15
N ASP A 263 -27.59 3.50 -2.99
CA ASP A 263 -29.03 3.23 -2.83
C ASP A 263 -29.56 3.78 -1.50
N ALA A 264 -28.76 3.73 -0.42
CA ALA A 264 -29.11 4.30 0.87
C ALA A 264 -29.15 5.85 0.89
N GLN A 265 -28.42 6.51 -0.02
CA GLN A 265 -28.41 7.97 -0.17
C GLN A 265 -29.56 8.49 -1.05
N ALA A 266 -30.23 7.61 -1.80
CA ALA A 266 -31.35 7.95 -2.67
C ALA A 266 -32.72 7.88 -1.95
N LEU A 267 -32.73 7.42 -0.70
CA LEU A 267 -33.88 7.36 0.21
C LEU A 267 -33.92 8.61 1.10
#